data_AF-A0A2R6E8C8-F1
#
_entry.id   AF-A0A2R6E8C8-F1
#
_cell.length_a   1.000
_cell.length_b   1.000
_cell.length_c   1.000
_cell.angle_alpha   90.00
_cell.angle_beta   90.00
_cell.angle_gamma   90.00
#
_symmetry.space_group_name_H-M   'P 1'
#
loop_
_entity.id
_entity.type
_entity.pdbx_description
1 polymer ?
#
loop_
_entity_poly.entity_id
_entity_poly.type
_entity_poly.pdbx_seq_one_letter_code
_entity_poly.pdbx_strand_id
1 'polypeptide(L)' 'MTANVFADDVGGVLAETIGGNSGDVYAVNFGAGTIPDLVFRLHELDDPPAVRLLVDWDDITAAMDDFIVAGHAAD' A
#
# COMPACT_ATOMS: atom_id res chain seq x y z
N MET A 1 19.28 -8.04 -12.85
CA MET A 1 18.30 -9.13 -13.01
C MET A 1 17.28 -8.93 -11.92
N THR A 2 16.02 -8.66 -12.28
CA THR A 2 14.94 -8.59 -11.30
C THR A 2 14.57 -10.03 -10.95
N ALA A 3 14.77 -10.43 -9.70
CA ALA A 3 14.30 -11.72 -9.22
C ALA A 3 12.77 -11.69 -9.16
N ASN A 4 12.12 -12.81 -9.45
CA ASN A 4 10.69 -12.93 -9.20
C ASN A 4 10.44 -12.90 -7.70
N VAL A 5 9.49 -12.08 -7.26
CA VAL A 5 8.99 -12.08 -5.88
C VAL A 5 8.02 -13.24 -5.71
N PHE A 6 8.22 -14.06 -4.69
CA PHE A 6 7.31 -15.13 -4.30
C PHE A 6 6.86 -14.88 -2.87
N ALA A 7 5.56 -14.65 -2.67
CA ALA A 7 4.96 -14.41 -1.37
C ALA A 7 3.63 -15.15 -1.23
N ASP A 8 3.25 -15.45 0.01
CA ASP A 8 2.04 -16.21 0.34
C ASP A 8 0.75 -15.40 0.11
N ASP A 9 0.85 -14.08 0.17
CA ASP A 9 -0.25 -13.14 -0.08
C ASP A 9 0.23 -11.83 -0.71
N VAL A 10 -0.74 -10.99 -1.12
CA VAL A 10 -0.49 -9.67 -1.72
C VAL A 10 0.32 -8.79 -0.77
N GLY A 11 0.06 -8.86 0.53
CA GLY A 11 0.78 -8.07 1.51
C GLY A 11 2.25 -8.46 1.60
N GLY A 12 2.60 -9.74 1.52
CA GLY A 12 3.98 -10.21 1.44
C GLY A 12 4.71 -9.66 0.21
N VAL A 13 4.03 -9.62 -0.95
CA VAL A 13 4.58 -8.97 -2.16
C VAL A 13 4.86 -7.49 -1.92
N LEU A 14 3.93 -6.78 -1.27
CA LEU A 14 4.09 -5.35 -0.95
C LEU A 14 5.25 -5.12 0.01
N ALA A 15 5.35 -5.90 1.09
CA ALA A 15 6.41 -5.74 2.08
C ALA A 15 7.81 -5.95 1.47
N GLU A 16 8.00 -7.00 0.66
CA GLU A 16 9.29 -7.26 0.01
C GLU A 16 9.63 -6.17 -1.02
N THR A 17 8.65 -5.74 -1.81
CA THR A 17 8.85 -4.72 -2.85
C THR A 17 9.17 -3.35 -2.26
N ILE A 18 8.51 -2.97 -1.17
CA ILE A 18 8.67 -1.67 -0.52
C ILE A 18 9.95 -1.65 0.33
N GLY A 19 10.15 -2.66 1.19
CA GLY A 19 11.30 -2.71 2.09
C GLY A 19 12.65 -2.92 1.38
N GLY A 20 12.64 -3.47 0.17
CA GLY A 20 13.84 -3.66 -0.64
C GLY A 20 14.26 -2.45 -1.49
N ASN A 21 13.49 -1.35 -1.46
CA ASN A 21 13.68 -0.23 -2.40
C ASN A 21 14.16 1.04 -1.68
N SER A 22 15.25 1.62 -2.16
CA SER A 22 15.81 2.88 -1.63
C SER A 22 15.37 4.12 -2.41
N GLY A 23 14.50 3.97 -3.41
CA GLY A 23 13.96 5.07 -4.23
C GLY A 23 12.44 5.15 -4.19
N ASP A 24 11.89 6.11 -4.95
CA ASP A 24 10.43 6.31 -5.06
C ASP A 24 9.73 5.03 -5.54
N VAL A 25 8.65 4.67 -4.84
CA VAL A 25 7.78 3.55 -5.20
C VAL A 25 6.58 4.07 -5.97
N TYR A 26 6.26 3.46 -7.11
CA TYR A 26 5.09 3.79 -7.90
C TYR A 26 4.06 2.68 -7.76
N ALA A 27 2.92 2.99 -7.13
CA ALA A 27 1.79 2.08 -7.01
C ALA A 27 0.79 2.40 -8.14
N VAL A 28 0.65 1.48 -9.09
CA VAL A 28 -0.13 1.70 -10.33
C VAL A 28 -1.34 0.78 -10.35
N ASN A 29 -2.52 1.33 -10.62
CA ASN A 29 -3.77 0.58 -10.78
C ASN A 29 -4.16 -0.28 -9.55
N PHE A 30 -3.87 0.22 -8.35
CA PHE A 30 -4.39 -0.34 -7.11
C PHE A 30 -5.88 0.04 -7.00
N GLY A 31 -6.71 -0.93 -6.66
CA GLY A 31 -8.13 -0.68 -6.37
C GLY A 31 -8.36 -0.30 -4.92
N ALA A 32 -9.59 0.16 -4.61
CA ALA A 32 -9.99 0.59 -3.28
C ALA A 32 -9.62 -0.39 -2.15
N GLY A 33 -9.75 -1.71 -2.36
CA GLY A 33 -9.45 -2.71 -1.33
C GLY A 33 -7.95 -2.94 -1.07
N THR A 34 -7.07 -2.54 -1.98
CA THR A 34 -5.61 -2.79 -1.88
C THR A 34 -4.86 -1.57 -1.35
N ILE A 35 -5.44 -0.38 -1.46
CA ILE A 35 -4.86 0.86 -0.94
C ILE A 35 -4.70 0.80 0.60
N PRO A 36 -5.68 0.30 1.38
CA PRO A 36 -5.50 0.14 2.82
C PRO A 36 -4.34 -0.78 3.18
N ASP A 37 -4.24 -1.94 2.54
CA ASP A 37 -3.14 -2.89 2.77
C ASP A 37 -1.77 -2.24 2.53
N LEU A 38 -1.62 -1.47 1.45
CA LEU A 38 -0.41 -0.71 1.16
C LEU A 38 -0.06 0.26 2.31
N VAL A 39 -1.03 1.05 2.78
CA VAL A 39 -0.83 2.01 3.87
C VAL A 39 -0.45 1.31 5.17
N PHE A 40 -1.11 0.19 5.51
CA PHE A 40 -0.75 -0.58 6.70
C PHE A 40 0.68 -1.10 6.63
N ARG A 41 1.12 -1.64 5.48
CA ARG A 41 2.52 -2.09 5.33
C ARG A 41 3.53 -0.96 5.40
N LEU A 42 3.20 0.23 4.90
CA LEU A 42 4.06 1.41 5.05
C LEU A 42 4.21 1.83 6.52
N HIS A 43 3.16 1.68 7.33
CA HIS A 43 3.20 1.95 8.76
C HIS A 43 4.02 0.94 9.57
N GLU A 44 4.29 -0.24 9.04
CA GLU A 44 5.15 -1.26 9.68
C GLU A 44 6.65 -0.99 9.47
N LEU A 45 7.02 -0.04 8.61
CA LEU A 45 8.41 0.31 8.31
C LEU A 45 8.90 1.47 9.18
N ASP A 46 10.12 1.36 9.71
CA ASP A 46 10.76 2.43 10.48
C ASP A 46 11.07 3.67 9.61
N ASP A 47 11.40 3.47 8.33
CA ASP A 47 11.71 4.52 7.35
C ASP A 47 11.02 4.21 6.00
N PRO A 48 9.71 4.48 5.88
CA PRO A 48 8.95 4.13 4.68
C PRO A 48 9.33 5.00 3.48
N PRO A 49 9.44 4.43 2.27
CA PRO A 49 9.74 5.21 1.08
C PRO A 49 8.55 6.08 0.67
N ALA A 50 8.83 7.15 -0.09
CA ALA A 50 7.78 7.92 -0.73
C ALA A 50 7.07 7.07 -1.78
N VAL A 51 5.74 6.96 -1.66
CA VAL A 51 4.90 6.22 -2.62
C VAL A 51 4.08 7.20 -3.46
N ARG A 52 4.19 7.09 -4.78
CA ARG A 52 3.39 7.83 -5.75
C ARG A 52 2.26 6.94 -6.26
N LEU A 53 1.03 7.29 -5.89
CA LEU A 53 -0.18 6.58 -6.28
C LEU A 53 -0.66 7.05 -7.66
N LEU A 54 -0.72 6.12 -8.60
CA LEU A 54 -1.27 6.30 -9.95
C LEU A 54 -2.51 5.40 -10.09
N VAL A 55 -3.61 5.85 -9.50
CA VAL A 55 -4.88 5.11 -9.37
C VAL A 55 -6.05 5.98 -9.79
N ASP A 56 -7.22 5.38 -9.96
CA ASP A 56 -8.45 6.14 -10.15
C ASP A 56 -8.77 6.96 -8.88
N TRP A 57 -9.29 8.16 -9.06
CA TRP A 57 -9.71 9.00 -7.96
C TRP A 57 -10.87 8.37 -7.17
N ASP A 58 -11.77 7.65 -7.85
CA ASP A 58 -12.89 6.98 -7.20
C ASP A 58 -12.39 5.91 -6.22
N ASP A 59 -11.32 5.18 -6.57
CA ASP A 59 -10.68 4.20 -5.68
C ASP A 59 -10.05 4.84 -4.44
N ILE A 60 -9.47 6.04 -4.58
CA ILE A 60 -8.94 6.82 -3.44
C ILE A 60 -10.08 7.19 -2.49
N THR A 61 -11.18 7.73 -3.02
CA THR A 61 -12.31 8.16 -2.18
C THR A 61 -12.95 6.99 -1.45
N ALA A 62 -13.15 5.85 -2.12
CA ALA A 62 -13.69 4.65 -1.50
C ALA A 62 -12.77 4.08 -0.40
N ALA A 63 -11.44 4.09 -0.61
CA ALA A 63 -10.49 3.67 0.42
C ALA A 63 -10.46 4.63 1.63
N MET A 64 -10.59 5.94 1.40
CA MET A 64 -10.64 6.92 2.48
C MET A 64 -11.89 6.80 3.35
N ASP A 65 -13.04 6.50 2.75
CA ASP A 65 -14.28 6.25 3.51
C ASP A 65 -14.09 5.07 4.49
N ASP A 66 -13.40 4.01 4.06
CA ASP A 66 -13.08 2.87 4.91
C ASP A 66 -12.17 3.26 6.08
N PHE A 67 -11.13 4.07 5.82
CA PHE A 67 -10.27 4.59 6.89
C PHE A 67 -11.00 5.46 7.89
N ILE A 68 -11.95 6.29 7.45
CA ILE A 68 -12.76 7.13 8.34
C ILE A 68 -13.64 6.26 9.24
N VAL A 69 -14.27 5.23 8.67
CA VAL A 69 -15.08 4.27 9.43
C VAL A 69 -14.22 3.52 10.44
N ALA A 70 -13.06 3.01 10.02
CA ALA A 70 -12.13 2.29 10.91
C ALA A 70 -11.61 3.18 12.04
N GLY A 71 -11.27 4.44 11.74
CA GLY A 71 -10.83 5.42 12.74
C GLY A 71 -11.91 5.75 13.77
N HIS A 72 -13.17 5.84 13.35
CA HIS A 72 -14.29 6.05 14.28
C HIS A 72 -14.59 4.82 15.15
N ALA A 73 -14.30 3.61 14.67
CA ALA A 73 -14.48 2.39 15.45
C ALA A 73 -13.35 2.15 16.48
N ALA A 74 -12.21 2.83 16.32
CA ALA A 74 -11.05 2.73 17.21
C ALA A 74 -11.08 3.73 18.38
N ASP A 75 -11.99 4.72 18.35
CA ASP A 75 -12.31 5.67 19.43
C ASP A 75 -13.46 5.14 20.32
#